data_AF-K9W381-F1
#
_entry.id   AF-K9W381-F1
#
_cell.length_a   1.000
_cell.length_b   1.000
_cell.length_c   1.000
_cell.angle_alpha   90.00
_cell.angle_beta   90.00
_cell.angle_gamma   90.00
#
_symmetry.space_group_name_H-M   'P 1'
#
loop_
_entity.id
_entity.type
_entity.pdbx_description
1 polymer ?
#
loop_
_entity_poly.entity_id
_entity_poly.type
_entity_poly.pdbx_seq_one_letter_code
_entity_poly.pdbx_strand_id
1 'polypeptide(L)'
;MVELTTEQLIYLLHAYAYTERDTVTKGTVKSYLPEEWKEKAEEIYTGLEQQKLIKLTSKGRFLVTEQGERTLIANLAATNYQFTSIKGPKVLNTLLKCIGKAAEGCFDLNSSEKMTFDEFLFKFKTLYFEERKRQELTGVVAIHKQEILKSFQDANSATLSLEQLNVYFDKLKSSGKIFVSKGEKDELIHWVE
;
A
#
# COMPACT_ATOMS: atom_id res chain seq x y z
N MET A 1 -14.47 11.05 -1.21
CA MET A 1 -13.20 11.58 -0.68
C MET A 1 -13.49 13.00 -0.20
N VAL A 2 -13.01 13.40 0.98
CA VAL A 2 -13.21 14.78 1.44
C VAL A 2 -12.20 15.66 0.69
N GLU A 3 -12.72 16.62 -0.07
CA GLU A 3 -11.91 17.60 -0.79
C GLU A 3 -11.62 18.78 0.14
N LEU A 4 -10.34 19.05 0.37
CA LEU A 4 -9.91 20.13 1.27
C LEU A 4 -9.77 21.43 0.47
N THR A 5 -10.22 22.54 1.05
CA THR A 5 -9.81 23.85 0.51
C THR A 5 -8.31 24.06 0.69
N THR A 6 -7.73 24.98 -0.08
CA THR A 6 -6.29 25.32 0.02
C THR A 6 -5.88 25.69 1.45
N GLU A 7 -6.73 26.46 2.14
CA GLU A 7 -6.49 26.88 3.53
C GLU A 7 -6.57 25.71 4.50
N GLN A 8 -7.56 24.82 4.34
CA GLN A 8 -7.68 23.59 5.14
C GLN A 8 -6.49 22.66 4.93
N LEU A 9 -6.07 22.48 3.68
CA LEU A 9 -4.91 21.66 3.31
C LEU A 9 -3.62 22.18 3.96
N ILE A 10 -3.37 23.48 3.87
CA ILE A 10 -2.16 24.10 4.44
C ILE A 10 -2.20 24.09 5.96
N TYR A 11 -3.36 24.34 6.57
CA TYR A 11 -3.52 24.22 8.02
C TYR A 11 -3.20 22.81 8.50
N LEU A 12 -3.76 21.79 7.82
CA LEU A 12 -3.56 20.38 8.17
C LEU A 12 -2.10 19.95 7.95
N LEU A 13 -1.44 20.44 6.90
CA LEU A 13 -0.03 20.21 6.63
C LEU A 13 0.86 20.78 7.75
N HIS A 14 0.61 22.01 8.18
CA HIS A 14 1.33 22.59 9.32
C HIS A 14 1.06 21.85 10.62
N ALA A 15 -0.20 21.47 10.88
CA ALA A 15 -0.54 20.67 12.06
C ALA A 15 0.24 19.35 12.08
N TYR A 16 0.30 18.64 10.95
CA TYR A 16 1.03 17.39 10.82
C TYR A 16 2.55 17.59 10.98
N ALA A 17 3.14 18.59 10.31
CA ALA A 17 4.57 18.86 10.36
C ALA A 17 5.10 19.26 11.75
N TYR A 18 4.28 19.94 12.56
CA TYR A 18 4.65 20.41 13.90
C TYR A 18 4.00 19.58 15.03
N THR A 19 3.53 18.39 14.72
CA THR A 19 3.05 17.46 15.76
C THR A 19 4.26 16.99 16.60
N GLU A 20 4.40 17.55 17.80
CA GLU A 20 5.40 17.15 18.78
C GLU A 20 4.78 16.16 19.76
N ARG A 21 5.35 14.95 19.89
CA ARG A 21 4.86 13.92 20.82
C ARG A 21 3.34 13.72 20.68
N ASP A 22 2.91 13.43 19.45
CA ASP A 22 1.54 13.14 19.04
C ASP A 22 0.53 14.30 19.11
N THR A 23 0.94 15.53 19.43
CA THR A 23 -0.01 16.66 19.49
C THR A 23 0.60 18.01 19.07
N VAL A 24 -0.26 18.97 18.69
CA VAL A 24 0.11 20.35 18.34
C VAL A 24 -0.90 21.34 18.95
N THR A 25 -0.52 22.61 19.14
CA THR A 25 -1.45 23.65 19.61
C THR A 25 -1.98 24.48 18.44
N LYS A 26 -3.19 25.05 18.61
CA LYS A 26 -3.77 26.00 17.64
C LYS A 26 -2.86 27.22 17.42
N GLY A 27 -2.22 27.71 18.49
CA GLY A 27 -1.31 28.84 18.44
C GLY A 27 -0.06 28.56 17.58
N THR A 28 0.52 27.38 17.72
CA THR A 28 1.66 26.92 16.89
C THR A 28 1.28 26.92 15.41
N VAL A 29 0.16 26.30 15.04
CA VAL A 29 -0.26 26.25 13.63
C VAL A 29 -0.55 27.65 13.12
N LYS A 30 -1.31 28.46 13.87
CA LYS A 30 -1.65 29.84 13.50
C LYS A 30 -0.41 30.71 13.28
N SER A 31 0.68 30.55 14.03
CA SER A 31 1.88 31.38 13.84
C SER A 31 2.58 31.18 12.50
N TYR A 32 2.39 30.02 11.85
CA TYR A 32 3.02 29.69 10.57
C TYR A 32 2.13 29.98 9.35
N LEU A 33 0.85 30.31 9.57
CA LEU A 33 -0.05 30.68 8.47
C LEU A 33 0.26 32.10 7.96
N PRO A 34 0.00 32.38 6.67
CA PRO A 34 -0.01 33.73 6.13
C PRO A 34 -0.95 34.66 6.93
N GLU A 35 -0.63 35.95 6.96
CA GLU A 35 -1.38 36.92 7.77
C GLU A 35 -2.87 36.96 7.42
N GLU A 36 -3.21 36.82 6.13
CA GLU A 36 -4.61 36.82 5.67
C GLU A 36 -5.42 35.62 6.20
N TRP A 37 -4.75 34.55 6.62
CA TRP A 37 -5.38 33.31 7.06
C TRP A 37 -5.35 33.14 8.59
N LYS A 38 -4.55 33.93 9.30
CA LYS A 38 -4.48 33.89 10.77
C LYS A 38 -5.81 34.23 11.43
N GLU A 39 -6.60 35.11 10.82
CA GLU A 39 -7.95 35.47 11.30
C GLU A 39 -8.94 34.32 11.11
N LYS A 40 -8.81 33.56 10.01
CA LYS A 40 -9.66 32.42 9.67
C LYS A 40 -9.25 31.11 10.35
N ALA A 41 -8.11 31.08 11.04
CA ALA A 41 -7.51 29.88 11.60
C ALA A 41 -8.46 29.08 12.52
N GLU A 42 -9.32 29.75 13.28
CA GLU A 42 -10.26 29.09 14.19
C GLU A 42 -11.45 28.46 13.44
N GLU A 43 -11.93 29.12 12.39
CA GLU A 43 -12.96 28.59 11.49
C GLU A 43 -12.45 27.36 10.75
N ILE A 44 -11.22 27.44 10.22
CA ILE A 44 -10.54 26.32 9.55
C ILE A 44 -10.38 25.14 10.52
N TYR A 45 -9.92 25.40 11.75
CA TYR A 45 -9.84 24.37 12.80
C TYR A 45 -11.19 23.70 13.03
N THR A 46 -12.25 24.50 13.22
CA THR A 46 -13.58 23.99 13.52
C THR A 46 -14.12 23.12 12.36
N GLY A 47 -13.90 23.54 11.12
CA GLY A 47 -14.26 22.75 9.94
C GLY A 47 -13.52 21.41 9.87
N LEU A 48 -12.21 21.40 10.13
CA LEU A 48 -11.40 20.18 10.14
C LEU A 48 -11.81 19.23 11.29
N GLU A 49 -12.19 19.77 12.45
CA GLU A 49 -12.66 18.99 13.60
C GLU A 49 -14.03 18.36 13.31
N GLN A 50 -14.96 19.10 12.70
CA GLN A 50 -16.26 18.58 12.28
C GLN A 50 -16.13 17.45 11.25
N GLN A 51 -15.14 17.55 10.36
CA GLN A 51 -14.81 16.50 9.39
C GLN A 51 -14.05 15.31 10.02
N LYS A 52 -13.77 15.35 11.33
CA LYS A 52 -13.01 14.34 12.09
C LYS A 52 -11.57 14.15 11.60
N LEU A 53 -11.01 15.15 10.92
CA LEU A 53 -9.63 15.12 10.43
C LEU A 53 -8.63 15.51 11.52
N ILE A 54 -9.09 16.25 12.52
CA ILE A 54 -8.36 16.56 13.73
C ILE A 54 -9.20 16.25 14.96
N LYS A 55 -8.55 16.02 16.10
CA LYS A 55 -9.22 15.70 17.36
C LYS A 55 -8.54 16.42 18.51
N LEU A 56 -9.31 17.14 19.32
CA LEU A 56 -8.85 17.72 20.57
C LEU A 56 -8.44 16.62 21.56
N THR A 57 -7.29 16.78 22.22
CA THR A 57 -6.78 15.82 23.20
C THR A 57 -6.88 16.38 24.61
N SER A 58 -6.12 17.43 24.93
CA SER A 58 -6.13 18.10 26.24
C SER A 58 -5.48 19.49 26.16
N LYS A 59 -5.88 20.43 27.04
CA LYS A 59 -5.27 21.77 27.20
C LYS A 59 -5.02 22.55 25.89
N GLY A 60 -6.01 22.62 24.99
CA GLY A 60 -5.88 23.35 23.73
C GLY A 60 -4.92 22.73 22.71
N ARG A 61 -4.50 21.48 22.96
CA ARG A 61 -3.75 20.64 22.03
C ARG A 61 -4.70 19.71 21.28
N PHE A 62 -4.33 19.40 20.05
CA PHE A 62 -5.05 18.48 19.19
C PHE A 62 -4.05 17.60 18.42
N LEU A 63 -4.55 16.54 17.82
CA LEU A 63 -3.80 15.68 16.91
C LEU A 63 -4.49 15.60 15.56
N VAL A 64 -3.71 15.31 14.52
CA VAL A 64 -4.24 14.92 13.21
C VAL A 64 -4.63 13.44 13.31
N THR A 65 -5.87 13.12 12.96
CA THR A 65 -6.34 11.73 13.00
C THR A 65 -5.76 10.94 11.82
N GLU A 66 -5.79 9.61 11.90
CA GLU A 66 -5.41 8.76 10.77
C GLU A 66 -6.23 9.08 9.50
N GLN A 67 -7.52 9.41 9.66
CA GLN A 67 -8.36 9.88 8.56
C GLN A 67 -7.88 11.23 8.01
N GLY A 68 -7.47 12.15 8.89
CA GLY A 68 -6.87 13.42 8.53
C GLY A 68 -5.61 13.25 7.70
N GLU A 69 -4.71 12.37 8.13
CA GLU A 69 -3.47 12.06 7.41
C GLU A 69 -3.75 11.45 6.04
N ARG A 70 -4.62 10.44 5.95
CA ARG A 70 -5.01 9.84 4.67
C ARG A 70 -5.64 10.85 3.71
N THR A 71 -6.48 11.74 4.26
CA THR A 71 -7.16 12.79 3.49
C THR A 71 -6.15 13.85 3.02
N LEU A 72 -5.21 14.24 3.88
CA LEU A 72 -4.10 15.13 3.54
C LEU A 72 -3.29 14.55 2.37
N ILE A 73 -2.81 13.30 2.51
CA ILE A 73 -2.04 12.61 1.47
C ILE A 73 -2.81 12.54 0.15
N ALA A 74 -4.09 12.17 0.18
CA ALA A 74 -4.91 12.05 -1.01
C ALA A 74 -5.12 13.40 -1.73
N ASN A 75 -5.37 14.48 -0.97
CA ASN A 75 -5.49 15.82 -1.56
C ASN A 75 -4.13 16.32 -2.07
N LEU A 76 -3.03 16.03 -1.39
CA LEU A 76 -1.68 16.36 -1.87
C LEU A 76 -1.36 15.64 -3.18
N ALA A 77 -1.71 14.36 -3.29
CA ALA A 77 -1.47 13.57 -4.50
C ALA A 77 -2.31 14.04 -5.70
N ALA A 78 -3.55 14.49 -5.47
CA ALA A 78 -4.46 14.95 -6.52
C ALA A 78 -4.21 16.41 -6.96
N THR A 79 -3.51 17.21 -6.14
CA THR A 79 -3.30 18.63 -6.43
C THR A 79 -2.11 18.84 -7.36
N ASN A 80 -2.33 19.52 -8.48
CA ASN A 80 -1.25 19.90 -9.39
C ASN A 80 -0.55 21.17 -8.87
N TYR A 81 0.54 21.00 -8.14
CA TYR A 81 1.33 22.11 -7.60
C TYR A 81 2.14 22.80 -8.69
N GLN A 82 1.82 24.08 -8.95
CA GLN A 82 2.62 24.93 -9.81
C GLN A 82 2.87 26.29 -9.17
N PHE A 83 4.07 26.48 -8.62
CA PHE A 83 4.51 27.77 -8.13
C PHE A 83 4.89 28.66 -9.33
N THR A 84 4.03 29.61 -9.68
CA THR A 84 4.17 30.48 -10.87
C THR A 84 4.75 31.86 -10.56
N SER A 85 4.83 32.25 -9.27
CA SER A 85 4.99 33.66 -8.90
C SER A 85 6.42 34.22 -8.93
N ILE A 86 7.48 33.40 -9.02
CA ILE A 86 8.89 33.87 -9.02
C ILE A 86 9.76 32.91 -9.87
N LYS A 87 10.97 33.30 -10.31
CA LYS A 87 11.93 32.40 -11.01
C LYS A 87 12.48 31.27 -10.12
N GLY A 88 12.42 31.40 -8.80
CA GLY A 88 13.02 30.50 -7.81
C GLY A 88 12.42 29.08 -7.66
N PRO A 89 11.11 28.84 -7.77
CA PRO A 89 10.50 27.54 -7.50
C PRO A 89 10.46 26.63 -8.73
N LYS A 90 11.18 26.93 -9.82
CA LYS A 90 11.32 25.99 -10.97
C LYS A 90 11.86 24.64 -10.54
N VAL A 91 12.85 24.64 -9.64
CA VAL A 91 13.44 23.43 -9.07
C VAL A 91 12.42 22.69 -8.20
N LEU A 92 11.65 23.42 -7.37
CA LEU A 92 10.59 22.84 -6.52
C LEU A 92 9.46 22.21 -7.34
N ASN A 93 8.98 22.91 -8.37
CA ASN A 93 7.98 22.38 -9.32
C ASN A 93 8.51 21.10 -10.00
N THR A 94 9.78 21.10 -10.39
CA THR A 94 10.42 19.93 -11.02
C THR A 94 10.54 18.78 -10.01
N LEU A 95 10.95 19.06 -8.78
CA LEU A 95 11.04 18.07 -7.69
C LEU A 95 9.69 17.42 -7.41
N LEU A 96 8.62 18.22 -7.23
CA LEU A 96 7.28 17.72 -7.00
C LEU A 96 6.79 16.86 -8.17
N LYS A 97 7.04 17.29 -9.41
CA LYS A 97 6.72 16.51 -10.61
C LYS A 97 7.49 15.19 -10.65
N CYS A 98 8.77 15.19 -10.29
CA CYS A 98 9.58 13.97 -10.22
C CYS A 98 9.10 13.03 -9.10
N ILE A 99 8.72 13.55 -7.93
CA ILE A 99 8.13 12.76 -6.83
C ILE A 99 6.80 12.16 -7.26
N GLY A 100 5.92 12.93 -7.90
CA GLY A 100 4.66 12.44 -8.45
C GLY A 100 4.88 11.31 -9.46
N LYS A 101 5.77 11.51 -10.44
CA LYS A 101 6.17 10.47 -11.41
C LYS A 101 6.82 9.25 -10.77
N ALA A 102 7.65 9.44 -9.75
CA ALA A 102 8.27 8.34 -9.02
C ALA A 102 7.21 7.56 -8.24
N ALA A 103 6.20 8.23 -7.66
CA ALA A 103 5.07 7.58 -7.00
C ALA A 103 4.21 6.79 -8.00
N GLU A 104 3.87 7.37 -9.16
CA GLU A 104 3.21 6.67 -10.28
C GLU A 104 4.03 5.45 -10.73
N GLY A 105 5.35 5.63 -10.92
CA GLY A 105 6.28 4.56 -11.25
C GLY A 105 6.50 3.54 -10.13
N CYS A 106 6.24 3.87 -8.87
CA CYS A 106 6.30 2.95 -7.73
C CYS A 106 5.01 2.11 -7.61
N PHE A 107 3.86 2.68 -8.04
CA PHE A 107 2.66 1.89 -8.30
C PHE A 107 2.87 0.94 -9.49
N ASP A 108 3.67 1.34 -10.48
CA ASP A 108 4.05 0.47 -11.61
C ASP A 108 5.22 -0.50 -11.35
N LEU A 109 6.05 -0.29 -10.34
CA LEU A 109 7.01 -1.31 -9.88
C LEU A 109 6.31 -2.49 -9.18
N ASN A 110 5.03 -2.32 -8.83
CA ASN A 110 4.14 -3.41 -8.45
C ASN A 110 3.29 -3.94 -9.63
N SER A 111 3.43 -3.36 -10.83
CA SER A 111 2.77 -3.76 -12.07
C SER A 111 3.72 -4.42 -13.08
N SER A 112 4.88 -4.93 -12.63
CA SER A 112 5.49 -6.09 -13.28
C SER A 112 4.53 -7.26 -13.09
N GLU A 113 3.54 -7.38 -13.99
CA GLU A 113 2.53 -8.45 -14.12
C GLU A 113 2.45 -9.33 -12.87
N LYS A 114 1.89 -8.80 -11.78
CA LYS A 114 1.63 -9.62 -10.59
C LYS A 114 0.67 -10.71 -11.03
N MET A 115 1.17 -11.94 -11.06
CA MET A 115 0.39 -13.10 -11.43
C MET A 115 -0.88 -13.14 -10.56
N THR A 116 -2.04 -13.09 -11.20
CA THR A 116 -3.32 -13.20 -10.51
C THR A 116 -3.50 -14.60 -9.92
N PHE A 117 -4.39 -14.75 -8.94
CA PHE A 117 -4.65 -16.08 -8.36
C PHE A 117 -5.17 -17.10 -9.38
N ASP A 118 -5.93 -16.65 -10.39
CA ASP A 118 -6.46 -17.54 -11.42
C ASP A 118 -5.36 -18.01 -12.40
N GLU A 119 -4.43 -17.13 -12.75
CA GLU A 119 -3.23 -17.48 -13.52
C GLU A 119 -2.31 -18.40 -12.73
N PHE A 120 -2.12 -18.13 -11.43
CA PHE A 120 -1.41 -19.00 -10.52
C PHE A 120 -2.04 -20.38 -10.48
N LEU A 121 -3.36 -20.46 -10.28
CA LEU A 121 -4.09 -21.71 -10.23
C LEU A 121 -3.90 -22.52 -11.52
N PHE A 122 -4.02 -21.87 -12.68
CA PHE A 122 -3.85 -22.51 -13.98
C PHE A 122 -2.43 -23.05 -14.15
N LYS A 123 -1.40 -22.21 -13.92
CA LYS A 123 0.00 -22.60 -14.06
C LYS A 123 0.41 -23.67 -13.05
N PHE A 124 -0.03 -23.55 -11.79
CA PHE A 124 0.30 -24.48 -10.72
C PHE A 124 -0.38 -25.83 -10.94
N LYS A 125 -1.63 -25.84 -11.45
CA LYS A 125 -2.32 -27.07 -11.86
C LYS A 125 -1.55 -27.77 -12.98
N THR A 126 -1.17 -27.04 -14.04
CA THR A 126 -0.39 -27.60 -15.16
C THR A 126 0.91 -28.22 -14.68
N LEU A 127 1.69 -27.48 -13.87
CA LEU A 127 2.96 -27.98 -13.32
C LEU A 127 2.74 -29.25 -12.47
N TYR A 128 1.70 -29.27 -11.64
CA TYR A 128 1.37 -30.43 -10.80
C TYR A 128 1.05 -31.68 -11.62
N PHE A 129 0.24 -31.57 -12.68
CA PHE A 129 -0.11 -32.72 -13.51
C PHE A 129 1.05 -33.19 -14.39
N GLU A 130 1.90 -32.27 -14.86
CA GLU A 130 3.14 -32.63 -15.57
C GLU A 130 4.10 -33.39 -14.65
N GLU A 131 4.29 -32.92 -13.41
CA GLU A 131 5.13 -33.58 -12.42
C GLU A 131 4.57 -34.95 -12.04
N ARG A 132 3.26 -35.05 -11.82
CA ARG A 132 2.58 -36.33 -11.57
C ARG A 132 2.78 -37.31 -12.72
N LYS A 133 2.61 -36.87 -13.97
CA LYS A 133 2.81 -37.73 -15.15
C LYS A 133 4.26 -38.18 -15.29
N ARG A 134 5.23 -37.30 -14.98
CA ARG A 134 6.66 -37.64 -14.95
C ARG A 134 6.96 -38.71 -13.91
N GLN A 135 6.40 -38.56 -12.71
CA GLN A 135 6.60 -39.48 -11.59
C GLN A 135 5.88 -40.83 -11.79
N GLU A 136 4.71 -40.84 -12.44
CA GLU A 136 3.99 -42.04 -12.85
C GLU A 136 4.83 -42.92 -13.80
N LEU A 137 5.60 -42.31 -14.71
CA LEU A 137 6.52 -43.04 -15.61
C LEU A 137 7.66 -43.73 -14.85
N THR A 138 8.04 -43.22 -13.69
CA THR A 138 9.05 -43.80 -12.79
C THR A 138 8.47 -44.77 -11.76
N GLY A 139 7.15 -44.96 -11.73
CA GLY A 139 6.47 -45.96 -10.90
C GLY A 139 6.22 -45.57 -9.43
N VAL A 140 6.56 -44.34 -9.02
CA VAL A 140 6.30 -43.80 -7.67
C VAL A 140 5.74 -42.39 -7.81
N VAL A 141 4.53 -42.16 -7.32
CA VAL A 141 3.87 -40.85 -7.37
C VAL A 141 3.88 -40.24 -5.97
N ALA A 142 4.77 -39.29 -5.75
CA ALA A 142 4.89 -38.56 -4.49
C ALA A 142 5.31 -37.11 -4.78
N ILE A 143 4.32 -36.21 -4.83
CA ILE A 143 4.57 -34.79 -5.12
C ILE A 143 4.97 -34.08 -3.83
N HIS A 144 6.26 -33.85 -3.66
CA HIS A 144 6.81 -33.15 -2.50
C HIS A 144 6.56 -31.64 -2.58
N LYS A 145 6.06 -31.07 -1.48
CA LYS A 145 5.70 -29.65 -1.39
C LYS A 145 6.88 -28.74 -1.66
N GLN A 146 8.04 -29.01 -1.04
CA GLN A 146 9.20 -28.14 -1.20
C GLN A 146 9.71 -28.14 -2.64
N GLU A 147 9.69 -29.29 -3.30
CA GLU A 147 10.20 -29.43 -4.67
C GLU A 147 9.30 -28.73 -5.69
N ILE A 148 7.97 -28.90 -5.58
CA ILE A 148 7.05 -28.28 -6.53
C ILE A 148 6.93 -26.76 -6.30
N LEU A 149 6.94 -26.29 -5.05
CA LEU A 149 6.92 -24.86 -4.75
C LEU A 149 8.21 -24.18 -5.20
N LYS A 150 9.36 -24.83 -4.99
CA LYS A 150 10.64 -24.33 -5.50
C LYS A 150 10.66 -24.28 -7.03
N SER A 151 10.23 -25.35 -7.69
CA SER A 151 10.16 -25.40 -9.16
C SER A 151 9.23 -24.31 -9.72
N PHE A 152 8.10 -24.07 -9.06
CA PHE A 152 7.17 -23.02 -9.43
C PHE A 152 7.75 -21.61 -9.20
N GLN A 153 8.45 -21.40 -8.09
CA GLN A 153 9.13 -20.15 -7.76
C GLN A 153 10.27 -19.85 -8.75
N ASP A 154 11.10 -20.83 -9.06
CA ASP A 154 12.21 -20.67 -10.01
C ASP A 154 11.69 -20.27 -11.39
N ALA A 155 10.58 -20.88 -11.84
CA ALA A 155 9.94 -20.58 -13.11
C ALA A 155 9.21 -19.21 -13.15
N ASN A 156 8.81 -18.65 -12.01
CA ASN A 156 7.97 -17.44 -11.94
C ASN A 156 8.54 -16.33 -11.05
N SER A 157 9.84 -16.39 -10.74
CA SER A 157 10.56 -15.50 -9.82
C SER A 157 10.47 -14.00 -10.17
N ALA A 158 10.27 -13.67 -11.45
CA ALA A 158 10.07 -12.29 -11.91
C ALA A 158 8.64 -11.76 -11.69
N THR A 159 7.66 -12.65 -11.46
CA THR A 159 6.21 -12.32 -11.43
C THR A 159 5.53 -12.64 -10.11
N LEU A 160 6.17 -13.43 -9.24
CA LEU A 160 5.60 -13.89 -7.97
C LEU A 160 6.66 -13.93 -6.87
N SER A 161 6.44 -13.19 -5.78
CA SER A 161 7.30 -13.26 -4.60
C SER A 161 7.02 -14.54 -3.79
N LEU A 162 8.00 -14.96 -2.97
CA LEU A 162 7.85 -16.13 -2.08
C LEU A 162 6.67 -15.97 -1.10
N GLU A 163 6.46 -14.76 -0.60
CA GLU A 163 5.35 -14.43 0.30
C GLU A 163 4.00 -14.57 -0.41
N GLN A 164 3.89 -14.10 -1.65
CA GLN A 164 2.67 -14.24 -2.47
C GLN A 164 2.41 -15.70 -2.84
N LEU A 165 3.46 -16.47 -3.15
CA LEU A 165 3.36 -17.90 -3.41
C LEU A 165 2.78 -18.66 -2.21
N ASN A 166 3.24 -18.36 -1.00
CA ASN A 166 2.71 -18.96 0.23
C ASN A 166 1.23 -18.61 0.45
N VAL A 167 0.86 -17.33 0.26
CA VAL A 167 -0.54 -16.88 0.36
C VAL A 167 -1.44 -17.60 -0.63
N TYR A 168 -1.00 -17.77 -1.88
CA TYR A 168 -1.78 -18.48 -2.90
C TYR A 168 -1.85 -19.98 -2.64
N PHE A 169 -0.79 -20.59 -2.11
CA PHE A 169 -0.79 -21.99 -1.71
C PHE A 169 -1.76 -22.25 -0.54
N ASP A 170 -1.76 -21.40 0.48
CA ASP A 170 -2.72 -21.48 1.58
C ASP A 170 -4.16 -21.26 1.10
N LYS A 171 -4.34 -20.41 0.09
CA LYS A 171 -5.63 -20.24 -0.59
C LYS A 171 -6.07 -21.50 -1.35
N LEU A 172 -5.16 -22.22 -2.00
CA LEU A 172 -5.48 -23.53 -2.61
C LEU A 172 -5.94 -24.54 -1.56
N LYS A 173 -5.23 -24.62 -0.43
CA LYS A 173 -5.56 -25.54 0.68
C LYS A 173 -6.92 -25.22 1.29
N SER A 174 -7.18 -23.95 1.61
CA SER A 174 -8.46 -23.49 2.18
C SER A 174 -9.63 -23.59 1.20
N SER A 175 -9.38 -23.50 -0.11
CA SER A 175 -10.39 -23.73 -1.15
C SER A 175 -10.71 -25.21 -1.40
N GLY A 176 -10.02 -26.13 -0.71
CA GLY A 176 -10.21 -27.58 -0.84
C GLY A 176 -9.68 -28.18 -2.15
N LYS A 177 -8.97 -27.41 -2.97
CA LYS A 177 -8.41 -27.88 -4.25
C LYS A 177 -7.18 -28.77 -4.10
N ILE A 178 -6.50 -28.66 -2.96
CA ILE A 178 -5.35 -29.50 -2.63
C ILE A 178 -5.47 -30.00 -1.18
N PHE A 179 -5.02 -31.22 -0.95
CA PHE A 179 -4.83 -31.83 0.35
C PHE A 179 -3.33 -32.03 0.59
N VAL A 180 -2.88 -31.81 1.82
CA VAL A 180 -1.47 -31.97 2.19
C VAL A 180 -1.36 -33.06 3.26
N SER A 181 -0.60 -34.12 2.98
CA SER A 181 -0.34 -35.21 3.91
C SER A 181 1.11 -35.21 4.37
N LYS A 182 1.40 -35.71 5.58
CA LYS A 182 2.79 -35.89 6.03
C LYS A 182 3.43 -37.07 5.31
N GLY A 183 4.51 -36.84 4.57
CA GLY A 183 5.43 -37.88 4.11
C GLY A 183 6.59 -38.10 5.10
N GLU A 184 7.44 -39.10 4.84
CA GLU A 184 8.58 -39.43 5.71
C GLU A 184 9.65 -38.33 5.81
N LYS A 185 9.79 -37.51 4.76
CA LYS A 185 10.83 -36.45 4.66
C LYS A 185 10.28 -35.05 4.38
N ASP A 186 9.08 -34.95 3.79
CA ASP A 186 8.42 -33.69 3.47
C ASP A 186 6.89 -33.87 3.42
N GLU A 187 6.16 -32.75 3.39
CA GLU A 187 4.74 -32.72 3.11
C GLU A 187 4.47 -33.11 1.64
N LEU A 188 3.52 -34.01 1.42
CA LEU A 188 3.06 -34.43 0.09
C LEU A 188 1.78 -33.67 -0.28
N ILE A 189 1.71 -33.21 -1.52
CA ILE A 189 0.54 -32.52 -2.07
C ILE A 189 -0.27 -33.51 -2.90
N HIS A 190 -1.58 -33.53 -2.65
CA HIS A 190 -2.57 -34.27 -3.42
C HIS A 190 -3.56 -33.28 -4.00
N TRP A 191 -3.69 -33.23 -5.32
CA TRP A 191 -4.75 -32.47 -5.96
C TRP A 191 -6.09 -33.16 -5.79
N VAL A 192 -7.10 -32.43 -5.32
CA VAL A 192 -8.48 -32.92 -5.17
C VAL A 192 -9.20 -32.59 -6.48
N GLU A 193 -9.59 -33.63 -7.22
CA GLU A 193 -10.43 -33.51 -8.43
C GLU A 193 -11.90 -33.28 -8.09
#